data_AF-I9L2H3-F1
#
_entry.id   AF-I9L2H3-F1
#
_cell.length_a   1.000
_cell.length_b   1.000
_cell.length_c   1.000
_cell.angle_alpha   90.00
_cell.angle_beta   90.00
_cell.angle_gamma   90.00
#
_symmetry.space_group_name_H-M   'P 1'
#
loop_
_entity.id
_entity.type
_entity.pdbx_description
1 polymer ?
#
loop_
_entity_poly.entity_id
_entity_poly.type
_entity_poly.pdbx_seq_one_letter_code
_entity_poly.pdbx_strand_id
1 'polypeptide(L)'
;MRIDDWVNPGLVKSILTLALLISASGASSQIETELGSRIPHASPAEIPSSNLSAQDRARATIAAFSTCLVLRSRVAVERVLSLPATDMATTKALSNLATSDCLRAGKLGMAPSLLRGGLFNALYRKDFLRTPPPLYNKALNYHLDVSDPTSPSAQSYIALHEFADCVVRSNPVDSRTVVISSVASAQETAGYSRLGPSLSGCITVGQNLSFSKTVLSGIISEALYRQSARK
;
A
#
# COMPACT_ATOMS: atom_id res chain seq x y z
N MET A 1 1.35 19.59 35.08
CA MET A 1 0.83 20.93 34.77
C MET A 1 -0.65 20.76 34.53
N ARG A 2 -1.47 21.24 35.48
CA ARG A 2 -2.91 20.98 35.64
C ARG A 2 -3.58 22.35 35.48
N ILE A 3 -4.59 22.46 34.63
CA ILE A 3 -5.39 23.68 34.49
C ILE A 3 -6.85 23.27 34.65
N ASP A 4 -7.40 23.70 35.78
CA ASP A 4 -8.79 23.57 36.19
C ASP A 4 -9.65 24.68 35.55
N ASP A 5 -10.93 24.35 35.39
CA ASP A 5 -12.14 25.16 35.64
C ASP A 5 -12.26 26.62 35.15
N TRP A 6 -13.28 26.86 34.33
CA TRP A 6 -14.05 28.11 34.35
C TRP A 6 -15.56 27.82 34.31
N VAL A 7 -16.19 27.92 35.47
CA VAL A 7 -17.61 28.17 35.67
C VAL A 7 -17.75 29.63 36.09
N ASN A 8 -18.69 30.40 35.53
CA ASN A 8 -19.33 31.45 36.30
C ASN A 8 -20.77 31.75 35.81
N PRO A 9 -21.72 32.03 36.74
CA PRO A 9 -23.15 32.19 36.48
C PRO A 9 -23.62 33.66 36.51
N GLY A 10 -24.86 33.90 36.09
CA GLY A 10 -25.61 35.15 36.35
C GLY A 10 -26.67 35.42 35.28
N LEU A 11 -27.92 35.00 35.45
CA LEU A 11 -29.06 35.75 36.04
C LEU A 11 -29.26 37.16 35.43
N VAL A 12 -30.35 37.39 34.70
CA VAL A 12 -31.40 38.42 34.98
C VAL A 12 -32.69 38.07 34.21
N LYS A 13 -33.83 38.20 34.90
CA LYS A 13 -35.23 38.03 34.44
C LYS A 13 -35.72 39.26 33.65
N SER A 14 -36.60 39.08 32.66
CA SER A 14 -37.95 39.68 32.68
C SER A 14 -38.76 39.43 31.40
N ILE A 15 -40.06 39.37 31.64
CA ILE A 15 -41.19 38.98 30.80
C ILE A 15 -41.58 40.13 29.86
N LEU A 16 -41.92 39.83 28.60
CA LEU A 16 -42.97 40.56 27.89
C LEU A 16 -43.70 39.65 26.89
N THR A 17 -45.01 39.55 27.11
CA THR A 17 -46.01 38.85 26.33
C THR A 17 -46.31 39.63 25.04
N LEU A 18 -46.24 38.99 23.88
CA LEU A 18 -46.87 39.51 22.66
C LEU A 18 -47.45 38.38 21.79
N ALA A 19 -48.62 38.67 21.23
CA ALA A 19 -49.58 37.76 20.65
C ALA A 19 -49.25 37.27 19.22
N LEU A 20 -49.90 36.14 18.89
CA LEU A 20 -50.37 35.68 17.57
C LEU A 20 -49.49 35.90 16.33
N LEU A 21 -49.12 34.78 15.68
CA LEU A 21 -49.51 34.43 14.30
C LEU A 21 -48.95 33.03 13.98
N ILE A 22 -49.83 32.03 13.92
CA ILE A 22 -49.49 30.66 13.50
C ILE A 22 -49.33 30.71 11.98
N SER A 23 -48.08 30.86 11.53
CA SER A 23 -47.68 30.55 10.15
C SER A 23 -47.02 29.19 10.19
N ALA A 24 -47.65 28.18 9.59
CA ALA A 24 -47.05 26.86 9.38
C ALA A 24 -45.95 26.98 8.32
N SER A 25 -44.81 27.56 8.69
CA SER A 25 -43.58 27.45 7.93
C SER A 25 -43.06 26.03 8.17
N GLY A 26 -43.20 25.17 7.17
CA GLY A 26 -42.51 23.89 7.13
C GLY A 26 -41.01 24.16 7.28
N ALA A 27 -40.50 24.00 8.49
CA ALA A 27 -39.07 23.92 8.75
C ALA A 27 -38.60 22.62 8.10
N SER A 28 -38.26 22.68 6.82
CA SER A 28 -37.34 21.71 6.23
C SER A 28 -36.04 21.88 7.00
N SER A 29 -35.89 21.06 8.05
CA SER A 29 -34.62 20.75 8.68
C SER A 29 -33.67 20.42 7.53
N GLN A 30 -32.80 21.37 7.18
CA GLN A 30 -31.68 21.08 6.33
C GLN A 30 -30.85 20.10 7.13
N ILE A 31 -31.01 18.81 6.83
CA ILE A 31 -29.98 17.83 7.12
C ILE A 31 -28.80 18.36 6.34
N GLU A 32 -27.95 19.10 7.05
CA GLU A 32 -26.62 19.48 6.62
C GLU A 32 -25.95 18.13 6.36
N THR A 33 -26.06 17.71 5.10
CA THR A 33 -25.36 16.52 4.64
C THR A 33 -23.92 16.95 4.77
N GLU A 34 -23.23 16.37 5.75
CA GLU A 34 -21.82 16.52 5.96
C GLU A 34 -21.13 16.01 4.68
N LEU A 35 -21.09 16.87 3.66
CA LEU A 35 -20.34 16.73 2.42
C LEU A 35 -18.87 16.98 2.73
N GLY A 36 -18.42 16.51 3.90
CA GLY A 36 -17.03 16.28 4.22
C GLY A 36 -16.55 15.23 3.25
N SER A 37 -16.14 15.69 2.06
CA SER A 37 -15.31 14.95 1.14
C SER A 37 -14.15 14.43 1.97
N ARG A 38 -14.23 13.14 2.36
CA ARG A 38 -13.10 12.42 2.96
C ARG A 38 -12.09 12.26 1.83
N ILE A 39 -11.42 13.35 1.49
CA ILE A 39 -10.22 13.30 0.68
C ILE A 39 -9.31 12.35 1.46
N PRO A 40 -8.92 11.20 0.88
CA PRO A 40 -8.11 10.23 1.59
C PRO A 40 -6.75 10.87 1.88
N HIS A 41 -6.60 11.42 3.08
CA HIS A 41 -5.33 11.94 3.56
C HIS A 41 -4.39 10.77 3.81
N ALA A 42 -3.15 10.90 3.35
CA ALA A 42 -2.10 9.92 3.62
C ALA A 42 -1.89 9.84 5.14
N SER A 43 -2.38 8.77 5.76
CA SER A 43 -2.16 8.52 7.18
C SER A 43 -0.73 8.03 7.39
N PRO A 44 0.07 8.64 8.28
CA PRO A 44 1.40 8.14 8.61
C PRO A 44 1.32 6.71 9.15
N ALA A 45 2.31 5.89 8.80
CA ALA A 45 2.40 4.52 9.25
C ALA A 45 2.62 4.44 10.76
N GLU A 46 1.94 3.47 11.36
CA GLU A 46 2.05 3.13 12.78
C GLU A 46 2.55 1.69 12.90
N ILE A 47 3.31 1.43 13.96
CA ILE A 47 3.72 0.07 14.30
C ILE A 47 2.49 -0.60 14.94
N PRO A 48 1.94 -1.70 14.37
CA PRO A 48 0.76 -2.34 14.93
C PRO A 48 1.01 -2.91 16.34
N SER A 49 -0.09 -3.16 17.07
CA SER A 49 -0.08 -3.73 18.41
C SER A 49 0.65 -5.07 18.55
N SER A 50 0.94 -5.46 19.79
CA SER A 50 1.80 -6.60 20.15
C SER A 50 1.26 -7.99 19.78
N ASN A 51 0.01 -8.12 19.33
CA ASN A 51 -0.60 -9.41 18.94
C ASN A 51 -0.05 -9.99 17.62
N LEU A 52 0.69 -9.20 16.84
CA LEU A 52 1.39 -9.69 15.65
C LEU A 52 2.83 -10.11 15.97
N SER A 53 3.34 -11.10 15.23
CA SER A 53 4.76 -11.45 15.25
C SER A 53 5.64 -10.24 14.88
N ALA A 54 6.90 -10.21 15.30
CA ALA A 54 7.81 -9.11 14.95
C ALA A 54 7.94 -8.94 13.42
N GLN A 55 7.96 -10.06 12.69
CA GLN A 55 8.01 -10.07 11.23
C GLN A 55 6.74 -9.49 10.61
N ASP A 56 5.56 -9.86 11.11
CA ASP A 56 4.30 -9.33 10.59
C ASP A 56 4.07 -7.87 10.95
N ARG A 57 4.54 -7.41 12.13
CA ARG A 57 4.57 -5.98 12.45
C ARG A 57 5.43 -5.21 11.45
N ALA A 58 6.61 -5.71 11.11
CA ALA A 58 7.48 -5.08 10.12
C ALA A 58 6.81 -5.02 8.74
N ARG A 59 6.22 -6.12 8.28
CA ARG A 59 5.48 -6.20 7.00
C ARG A 59 4.31 -5.23 6.95
N ALA A 60 3.51 -5.19 8.01
CA ALA A 60 2.37 -4.27 8.12
C ALA A 60 2.83 -2.81 8.15
N THR A 61 3.92 -2.50 8.86
CA THR A 61 4.50 -1.15 8.89
C THR A 61 4.99 -0.72 7.50
N ILE A 62 5.69 -1.60 6.78
CA ILE A 62 6.15 -1.33 5.40
C ILE A 62 4.95 -1.08 4.48
N ALA A 63 3.90 -1.91 4.55
CA ALA A 63 2.71 -1.75 3.72
C ALA A 63 1.98 -0.41 3.97
N ALA A 64 1.83 -0.03 5.24
CA ALA A 64 1.26 1.25 5.62
C ALA A 64 2.13 2.43 5.16
N PHE A 65 3.45 2.32 5.33
CA PHE A 65 4.42 3.34 4.93
C PHE A 65 4.41 3.57 3.42
N SER A 66 4.47 2.50 2.62
CA SER A 66 4.38 2.58 1.16
C SER A 66 3.04 3.16 0.69
N THR A 67 1.94 2.82 1.37
CA THR A 67 0.62 3.43 1.09
C THR A 67 0.64 4.93 1.32
N CYS A 68 1.22 5.38 2.44
CA CYS A 68 1.37 6.81 2.71
C CYS A 68 2.19 7.52 1.62
N LEU A 69 3.34 6.96 1.20
CA LEU A 69 4.18 7.55 0.16
C LEU A 69 3.42 7.69 -1.18
N VAL A 70 2.70 6.65 -1.59
CA VAL A 70 1.89 6.67 -2.83
C VAL A 70 0.74 7.68 -2.76
N LEU A 71 0.08 7.80 -1.60
CA LEU A 71 -0.98 8.79 -1.41
C LEU A 71 -0.45 10.23 -1.35
N ARG A 72 0.74 10.44 -0.76
CA ARG A 72 1.36 11.75 -0.61
C ARG A 72 1.96 12.27 -1.92
N SER A 73 2.69 11.43 -2.67
CA SER A 73 3.31 11.83 -3.92
C SER A 73 3.49 10.67 -4.89
N ARG A 74 2.40 10.32 -5.59
CA ARG A 74 2.43 9.32 -6.67
C ARG A 74 3.50 9.62 -7.72
N VAL A 75 3.62 10.88 -8.15
CA VAL A 75 4.59 11.29 -9.18
C VAL A 75 6.03 11.04 -8.74
N ALA A 76 6.37 11.30 -7.48
CA ALA A 76 7.70 11.00 -6.97
C ALA A 76 7.95 9.49 -6.91
N VAL A 77 6.96 8.70 -6.49
CA VAL A 77 7.04 7.23 -6.48
C VAL A 77 7.28 6.70 -7.89
N GLU A 78 6.46 7.08 -8.86
CA GLU A 78 6.56 6.61 -10.25
C GLU A 78 7.91 6.99 -10.89
N ARG A 79 8.42 8.19 -10.60
CA ARG A 79 9.76 8.61 -11.05
C ARG A 79 10.87 7.73 -10.50
N VAL A 80 10.80 7.33 -9.23
CA VAL A 80 11.80 6.43 -8.65
C VAL A 80 11.68 5.03 -9.23
N LEU A 81 10.44 4.55 -9.45
CA LEU A 81 10.19 3.21 -10.00
C LEU A 81 10.55 3.09 -11.49
N SER A 82 10.65 4.20 -12.23
CA SER A 82 11.13 4.23 -13.62
C SER A 82 12.65 4.17 -13.77
N LEU A 83 13.41 4.25 -12.67
CA LEU A 83 14.86 4.08 -12.71
C LEU A 83 15.25 2.59 -12.79
N PRO A 84 16.44 2.25 -13.33
CA PRO A 84 16.93 0.87 -13.37
C PRO A 84 16.98 0.25 -11.97
N ALA A 85 16.36 -0.91 -11.79
CA ALA A 85 15.98 -1.43 -10.49
C ALA A 85 17.16 -1.75 -9.55
N THR A 86 18.34 -2.06 -10.09
CA THR A 86 19.52 -2.51 -9.33
C THR A 86 20.58 -1.44 -9.15
N ASP A 87 20.39 -0.25 -9.71
CA ASP A 87 21.41 0.79 -9.70
C ASP A 87 21.52 1.48 -8.35
N MET A 88 22.73 1.95 -8.03
CA MET A 88 22.97 2.76 -6.83
C MET A 88 22.16 4.06 -6.85
N ALA A 89 21.92 4.64 -8.04
CA ALA A 89 21.05 5.80 -8.20
C ALA A 89 19.62 5.52 -7.72
N THR A 90 19.07 4.36 -8.06
CA THR A 90 17.74 3.92 -7.64
C THR A 90 17.68 3.65 -6.14
N THR A 91 18.71 3.00 -5.60
CA THR A 91 18.86 2.81 -4.15
C THR A 91 18.83 4.15 -3.40
N LYS A 92 19.62 5.14 -3.86
CA LYS A 92 19.64 6.48 -3.27
C LYS A 92 18.28 7.18 -3.42
N ALA A 93 17.63 7.05 -4.58
CA ALA A 93 16.34 7.67 -4.84
C ALA A 93 15.23 7.09 -3.94
N LEU A 94 15.22 5.77 -3.73
CA LEU A 94 14.31 5.09 -2.80
C LEU A 94 14.55 5.55 -1.35
N SER A 95 15.81 5.65 -0.93
CA SER A 95 16.14 6.15 0.42
C SER A 95 15.70 7.60 0.63
N ASN A 96 15.86 8.46 -0.38
CA ASN A 96 15.42 9.85 -0.31
C ASN A 96 13.88 9.98 -0.32
N LEU A 97 13.19 9.08 -1.00
CA LEU A 97 11.73 9.01 -1.00
C LEU A 97 11.17 8.60 0.37
N ALA A 98 11.91 7.79 1.13
CA ALA A 98 11.53 7.29 2.45
C ALA A 98 11.66 8.35 3.56
N THR A 99 10.90 9.44 3.46
CA THR A 99 10.91 10.52 4.47
C THR A 99 10.15 10.14 5.75
N SER A 100 10.45 10.82 6.85
CA SER A 100 9.78 10.60 8.14
C SER A 100 8.32 11.07 8.17
N ASP A 101 7.87 11.84 7.18
CA ASP A 101 6.50 12.35 7.12
C ASP A 101 5.45 11.23 7.05
N CYS A 102 5.85 10.05 6.59
CA CYS A 102 5.02 8.86 6.53
C CYS A 102 5.19 7.93 7.73
N LEU A 103 5.88 8.37 8.80
CA LEU A 103 5.97 7.66 10.07
C LEU A 103 5.32 8.48 11.17
N ARG A 104 4.42 7.86 11.96
CA ARG A 104 3.86 8.54 13.13
C ARG A 104 4.91 8.77 14.21
N ALA A 105 5.79 7.79 14.41
CA ALA A 105 6.85 7.86 15.40
C ALA A 105 7.98 6.87 15.07
N GLY A 106 9.14 7.09 15.69
CA GLY A 106 10.29 6.18 15.60
C GLY A 106 11.11 6.32 14.32
N LYS A 107 11.86 5.27 14.01
CA LYS A 107 12.69 5.15 12.80
C LYS A 107 12.34 3.85 12.09
N LEU A 108 12.30 3.89 10.77
CA LEU A 108 12.07 2.71 9.95
C LEU A 108 13.34 2.41 9.14
N GLY A 109 13.95 1.26 9.42
CA GLY A 109 15.02 0.71 8.60
C GLY A 109 14.49 -0.43 7.73
N MET A 110 14.75 -0.37 6.43
CA MET A 110 14.43 -1.46 5.51
C MET A 110 15.39 -1.47 4.31
N ALA A 111 15.52 -2.61 3.66
CA ALA A 111 16.23 -2.67 2.40
C ALA A 111 15.43 -1.94 1.29
N PRO A 112 16.09 -1.22 0.37
CA PRO A 112 15.43 -0.52 -0.74
C PRO A 112 14.52 -1.42 -1.59
N SER A 113 14.91 -2.69 -1.78
CA SER A 113 14.10 -3.67 -2.51
C SER A 113 12.76 -3.98 -1.82
N LEU A 114 12.70 -3.98 -0.48
CA LEU A 114 11.46 -4.14 0.26
C LEU A 114 10.56 -2.93 0.10
N LEU A 115 11.15 -1.71 0.09
CA LEU A 115 10.40 -0.49 -0.19
C LEU A 115 9.82 -0.52 -1.60
N ARG A 116 10.62 -0.89 -2.61
CA ARG A 116 10.16 -1.02 -4.00
C ARG A 116 8.96 -1.95 -4.11
N GLY A 117 9.05 -3.16 -3.55
CA GLY A 117 7.92 -4.11 -3.53
C GLY A 117 6.68 -3.56 -2.81
N GLY A 118 6.88 -2.87 -1.69
CA GLY A 118 5.81 -2.19 -0.97
C GLY A 118 5.15 -1.07 -1.78
N LEU A 119 5.92 -0.29 -2.55
CA LEU A 119 5.40 0.76 -3.42
C LEU A 119 4.53 0.18 -4.54
N PHE A 120 4.95 -0.91 -5.18
CA PHE A 120 4.12 -1.60 -6.17
C PHE A 120 2.84 -2.19 -5.55
N ASN A 121 2.91 -2.74 -4.33
CA ASN A 121 1.73 -3.19 -3.62
C ASN A 121 0.73 -2.04 -3.38
N ALA A 122 1.24 -0.91 -2.89
CA ALA A 122 0.45 0.29 -2.64
C ALA A 122 -0.17 0.87 -3.92
N LEU A 123 0.59 0.92 -5.02
CA LEU A 123 0.08 1.34 -6.33
C LEU A 123 -1.02 0.40 -6.84
N TYR A 124 -0.81 -0.92 -6.75
CA TYR A 124 -1.84 -1.88 -7.14
C TYR A 124 -3.13 -1.71 -6.33
N ARG A 125 -3.02 -1.56 -5.02
CA ARG A 125 -4.18 -1.34 -4.15
C ARG A 125 -4.86 0.00 -4.46
N LYS A 126 -4.09 1.05 -4.76
CA LYS A 126 -4.65 2.35 -5.12
C LYS A 126 -5.49 2.27 -6.40
N ASP A 127 -4.98 1.58 -7.41
CA ASP A 127 -5.56 1.63 -8.76
C ASP A 127 -6.57 0.51 -9.03
N PHE A 128 -6.38 -0.66 -8.42
CA PHE A 128 -7.04 -1.91 -8.83
C PHE A 128 -7.67 -2.70 -7.67
N LEU A 129 -7.77 -2.12 -6.47
CA LEU A 129 -8.38 -2.81 -5.31
C LEU A 129 -9.86 -3.13 -5.53
N ARG A 130 -10.62 -2.24 -6.18
CA ARG A 130 -12.06 -2.44 -6.44
C ARG A 130 -12.31 -3.32 -7.65
N THR A 131 -11.64 -3.02 -8.76
CA THR A 131 -11.83 -3.71 -10.04
C THR A 131 -10.48 -4.13 -10.59
N PRO A 132 -10.18 -5.44 -10.71
CA PRO A 132 -8.97 -5.88 -11.38
C PRO A 132 -9.07 -5.59 -12.89
N PRO A 133 -8.04 -4.98 -13.50
CA PRO A 133 -7.99 -4.85 -14.95
C PRO A 133 -7.61 -6.20 -15.59
N PRO A 134 -7.83 -6.37 -16.90
CA PRO A 134 -7.21 -7.47 -17.63
C PRO A 134 -5.68 -7.37 -17.53
N LEU A 135 -5.02 -8.52 -17.47
CA LEU A 135 -3.56 -8.57 -17.46
C LEU A 135 -2.99 -8.51 -18.88
N TYR A 136 -1.82 -7.90 -19.01
CA TYR A 136 -1.07 -7.89 -20.26
C TYR A 136 -0.76 -9.31 -20.74
N ASN A 137 -1.06 -9.60 -22.00
CA ASN A 137 -0.99 -10.96 -22.54
C ASN A 137 0.42 -11.45 -22.85
N LYS A 138 1.43 -10.57 -22.89
CA LYS A 138 2.85 -10.95 -23.10
C LYS A 138 3.64 -10.93 -21.80
N ALA A 139 4.66 -11.79 -21.72
CA ALA A 139 5.61 -11.79 -20.62
C ALA A 139 6.34 -10.45 -20.53
N LEU A 140 6.63 -10.01 -19.31
CA LEU A 140 7.39 -8.79 -19.09
C LEU A 140 8.88 -9.03 -19.35
N ASN A 141 9.55 -8.09 -20.02
CA ASN A 141 10.99 -8.16 -20.22
C ASN A 141 11.73 -7.39 -19.11
N TYR A 142 12.21 -8.12 -18.10
CA TYR A 142 12.92 -7.54 -16.95
C TYR A 142 14.38 -7.17 -17.24
N HIS A 143 14.96 -7.65 -18.36
CA HIS A 143 16.29 -7.22 -18.78
C HIS A 143 16.34 -5.74 -19.14
N LEU A 144 15.20 -5.13 -19.50
CA LEU A 144 15.09 -3.70 -19.79
C LEU A 144 15.02 -2.84 -18.51
N ASP A 145 14.84 -3.46 -17.35
CA ASP A 145 14.70 -2.76 -16.07
C ASP A 145 16.04 -2.64 -15.33
N VAL A 146 17.16 -3.08 -15.93
CA VAL A 146 18.49 -3.08 -15.32
C VAL A 146 19.51 -2.48 -16.28
N SER A 147 20.52 -1.78 -15.74
CA SER A 147 21.54 -1.13 -16.56
C SER A 147 22.62 -2.10 -17.06
N ASP A 148 22.96 -3.10 -16.25
CA ASP A 148 23.89 -4.17 -16.61
C ASP A 148 23.27 -5.54 -16.29
N PRO A 149 22.66 -6.22 -17.28
CA PRO A 149 22.00 -7.52 -17.09
C PRO A 149 22.98 -8.65 -16.77
N THR A 150 24.30 -8.44 -16.89
CA THR A 150 25.31 -9.44 -16.57
C THR A 150 25.75 -9.40 -15.11
N SER A 151 25.46 -8.31 -14.40
CA SER A 151 25.79 -8.18 -12.98
C SER A 151 25.02 -9.18 -12.10
N PRO A 152 25.61 -9.71 -11.01
CA PRO A 152 24.94 -10.68 -10.15
C PRO A 152 23.63 -10.17 -9.52
N SER A 153 23.57 -8.88 -9.19
CA SER A 153 22.36 -8.24 -8.65
C SER A 153 21.25 -8.16 -9.71
N ALA A 154 21.60 -7.81 -10.95
CA ALA A 154 20.64 -7.78 -12.05
C ALA A 154 20.13 -9.17 -12.40
N GLN A 155 21.00 -10.18 -12.47
CA GLN A 155 20.57 -11.56 -12.71
C GLN A 155 19.62 -12.06 -11.62
N SER A 156 19.91 -11.75 -10.36
CA SER A 156 19.02 -12.06 -9.23
C SER A 156 17.68 -11.33 -9.37
N TYR A 157 17.69 -10.04 -9.70
CA TYR A 157 16.47 -9.26 -9.93
C TYR A 157 15.63 -9.86 -11.07
N ILE A 158 16.25 -10.13 -12.23
CA ILE A 158 15.60 -10.69 -13.42
C ILE A 158 14.96 -12.04 -13.07
N ALA A 159 15.73 -12.99 -12.53
CA ALA A 159 15.25 -14.32 -12.23
C ALA A 159 14.06 -14.32 -11.25
N LEU A 160 14.13 -13.49 -10.20
CA LEU A 160 13.05 -13.36 -9.23
C LEU A 160 11.77 -12.77 -9.82
N HIS A 161 11.92 -11.80 -10.72
CA HIS A 161 10.76 -11.13 -11.30
C HIS A 161 10.16 -11.92 -12.46
N GLU A 162 10.95 -12.65 -13.25
CA GLU A 162 10.44 -13.62 -14.23
C GLU A 162 9.68 -14.75 -13.55
N PHE A 163 10.20 -15.25 -12.42
CA PHE A 163 9.47 -16.18 -11.56
C PHE A 163 8.11 -15.60 -11.11
N ALA A 164 8.10 -14.37 -10.61
CA ALA A 164 6.85 -13.71 -10.19
C ALA A 164 5.87 -13.46 -11.35
N ASP A 165 6.38 -13.10 -12.54
CA ASP A 165 5.59 -12.92 -13.76
C ASP A 165 4.91 -14.23 -14.18
N CYS A 166 5.66 -15.34 -14.16
CA CYS A 166 5.11 -16.67 -14.39
C CYS A 166 3.99 -17.00 -13.40
N VAL A 167 4.20 -16.75 -12.10
CA VAL A 167 3.20 -17.04 -11.05
C VAL A 167 1.93 -16.22 -11.26
N VAL A 168 2.06 -14.92 -11.49
CA VAL A 168 0.92 -14.02 -11.75
C VAL A 168 0.13 -14.44 -12.98
N ARG A 169 0.82 -14.81 -14.07
CA ARG A 169 0.17 -15.27 -15.31
C ARG A 169 -0.53 -16.62 -15.12
N SER A 170 0.03 -17.49 -14.28
CA SER A 170 -0.49 -18.84 -14.04
C SER A 170 -1.71 -18.83 -13.11
N ASN A 171 -1.72 -17.98 -12.08
CA ASN A 171 -2.84 -17.86 -11.15
C ASN A 171 -3.07 -16.38 -10.73
N PRO A 172 -3.68 -15.58 -11.60
CA PRO A 172 -3.84 -14.15 -11.36
C PRO A 172 -4.78 -13.84 -10.18
N VAL A 173 -5.75 -14.73 -9.92
CA VAL A 173 -6.75 -14.56 -8.86
C VAL A 173 -6.11 -14.68 -7.48
N ASP A 174 -5.30 -15.71 -7.24
CA ASP A 174 -4.64 -15.87 -5.95
C ASP A 174 -3.42 -14.97 -5.78
N SER A 175 -2.71 -14.63 -6.87
CA SER A 175 -1.69 -13.58 -6.83
C SER A 175 -2.27 -12.26 -6.38
N ARG A 176 -3.41 -11.86 -6.94
CA ARG A 176 -4.14 -10.69 -6.49
C ARG A 176 -4.56 -10.80 -5.04
N THR A 177 -5.09 -11.95 -4.62
CA THR A 177 -5.50 -12.18 -3.23
C THR A 177 -4.36 -11.92 -2.26
N VAL A 178 -3.15 -12.42 -2.54
CA VAL A 178 -1.96 -12.14 -1.72
C VAL A 178 -1.62 -10.65 -1.69
N VAL A 179 -1.70 -9.95 -2.83
CA VAL A 179 -1.36 -8.52 -2.93
C VAL A 179 -2.33 -7.63 -2.15
N ILE A 180 -3.63 -7.92 -2.18
CA ILE A 180 -4.65 -7.05 -1.56
C ILE A 180 -5.00 -7.40 -0.12
N SER A 181 -4.62 -8.60 0.35
CA SER A 181 -4.92 -9.05 1.71
C SER A 181 -4.23 -8.19 2.76
N SER A 182 -4.82 -8.14 3.95
CA SER A 182 -4.15 -7.58 5.12
C SER A 182 -3.04 -8.54 5.59
N VAL A 183 -1.92 -7.98 6.02
CA VAL A 183 -0.79 -8.76 6.56
C VAL A 183 -1.28 -9.62 7.73
N ALA A 184 -0.82 -10.88 7.76
CA ALA A 184 -1.17 -11.88 8.77
C ALA A 184 -2.66 -12.23 8.86
N SER A 185 -3.45 -11.88 7.85
CA SER A 185 -4.86 -12.31 7.77
C SER A 185 -4.99 -13.78 7.34
N ALA A 186 -6.15 -14.37 7.64
CA ALA A 186 -6.52 -15.68 7.13
C ALA A 186 -6.55 -15.69 5.59
N GLN A 187 -6.98 -14.60 4.97
CA GLN A 187 -7.04 -14.43 3.52
C GLN A 187 -5.64 -14.45 2.90
N GLU A 188 -4.66 -13.77 3.50
CA GLU A 188 -3.26 -13.82 3.06
C GLU A 188 -2.72 -15.25 3.13
N THR A 189 -2.95 -15.93 4.26
CA THR A 189 -2.47 -17.31 4.48
C THR A 189 -3.08 -18.27 3.46
N ALA A 190 -4.39 -18.18 3.24
CA ALA A 190 -5.09 -19.00 2.26
C ALA A 190 -4.64 -18.67 0.83
N GLY A 191 -4.36 -17.39 0.52
CA GLY A 191 -3.83 -16.96 -0.78
C GLY A 191 -2.48 -17.60 -1.10
N TYR A 192 -1.54 -17.58 -0.15
CA TYR A 192 -0.25 -18.28 -0.34
C TYR A 192 -0.41 -19.79 -0.48
N SER A 193 -1.29 -20.41 0.30
CA SER A 193 -1.55 -21.84 0.20
C SER A 193 -2.04 -22.23 -1.18
N ARG A 194 -2.98 -21.45 -1.77
CA ARG A 194 -3.50 -21.71 -3.12
C ARG A 194 -2.52 -21.35 -4.24
N LEU A 195 -1.58 -20.43 -3.99
CA LEU A 195 -0.48 -20.16 -4.91
C LEU A 195 0.57 -21.28 -4.97
N GLY A 196 0.61 -22.18 -3.98
CA GLY A 196 1.61 -23.26 -3.87
C GLY A 196 1.91 -23.98 -5.20
N PRO A 197 0.90 -24.51 -5.91
CA PRO A 197 1.12 -25.19 -7.19
C PRO A 197 1.75 -24.28 -8.27
N SER A 198 1.32 -23.02 -8.37
CA SER A 198 1.89 -22.06 -9.33
C SER A 198 3.31 -21.65 -8.95
N LEU A 199 3.61 -21.52 -7.66
CA LEU A 199 4.97 -21.28 -7.17
C LEU A 199 5.87 -22.45 -7.58
N SER A 200 5.48 -23.70 -7.32
CA SER A 200 6.27 -24.86 -7.72
C SER A 200 6.41 -25.02 -9.23
N GLY A 201 5.33 -24.77 -9.99
CA GLY A 201 5.33 -24.91 -11.45
C GLY A 201 6.18 -23.86 -12.19
N CYS A 202 6.44 -22.71 -11.55
CA CYS A 202 7.26 -21.64 -12.11
C CYS A 202 8.74 -21.69 -11.69
N ILE A 203 9.14 -22.63 -10.82
CA ILE A 203 10.55 -22.83 -10.48
C ILE A 203 11.22 -23.65 -11.59
N THR A 204 12.35 -23.17 -12.10
CA THR A 204 13.15 -23.91 -13.07
C THR A 204 13.73 -25.18 -12.45
N VAL A 205 13.72 -26.28 -13.21
CA VAL A 205 14.26 -27.57 -12.76
C VAL A 205 15.69 -27.42 -12.22
N GLY A 206 15.95 -27.99 -11.05
CA GLY A 206 17.26 -27.94 -10.39
C GLY A 206 17.51 -26.69 -9.54
N GLN A 207 16.56 -25.77 -9.45
CA GLN A 207 16.65 -24.61 -8.56
C GLN A 207 15.84 -24.83 -7.27
N ASN A 208 16.41 -24.40 -6.15
CA ASN A 208 15.71 -24.27 -4.88
C ASN A 208 15.63 -22.79 -4.52
N LEU A 209 14.41 -22.26 -4.45
CA LEU A 209 14.18 -20.88 -4.05
C LEU A 209 13.51 -20.86 -2.68
N SER A 210 14.06 -20.05 -1.77
CA SER A 210 13.47 -19.79 -0.46
C SER A 210 13.12 -18.32 -0.37
N PHE A 211 11.87 -18.04 -0.01
CA PHE A 211 11.36 -16.68 0.07
C PHE A 211 10.80 -16.39 1.46
N SER A 212 11.13 -15.21 1.97
CA SER A 212 10.26 -14.62 2.97
C SER A 212 8.96 -14.17 2.31
N LYS A 213 7.84 -14.20 3.06
CA LYS A 213 6.56 -13.66 2.59
C LYS A 213 6.68 -12.22 2.09
N THR A 214 7.52 -11.40 2.74
CA THR A 214 7.76 -10.01 2.34
C THR A 214 8.35 -9.90 0.93
N VAL A 215 9.39 -10.67 0.64
CA VAL A 215 10.04 -10.67 -0.69
C VAL A 215 9.05 -11.18 -1.73
N LEU A 216 8.38 -12.31 -1.45
CA LEU A 216 7.42 -12.91 -2.37
C LEU A 216 6.24 -11.96 -2.69
N SER A 217 5.65 -11.33 -1.67
CA SER A 217 4.61 -10.31 -1.89
C SER A 217 5.12 -9.14 -2.72
N GLY A 218 6.36 -8.69 -2.49
CA GLY A 218 6.94 -7.56 -3.21
C GLY A 218 7.05 -7.83 -4.70
N ILE A 219 7.68 -8.94 -5.07
CA ILE A 219 7.89 -9.30 -6.49
C ILE A 219 6.56 -9.65 -7.20
N ILE A 220 5.62 -10.32 -6.51
CA ILE A 220 4.27 -10.57 -7.06
C ILE A 220 3.53 -9.25 -7.25
N SER A 221 3.64 -8.30 -6.32
CA SER A 221 3.00 -6.99 -6.44
C SER A 221 3.54 -6.20 -7.63
N GLU A 222 4.85 -6.24 -7.86
CA GLU A 222 5.49 -5.59 -9.00
C GLU A 222 5.03 -6.20 -10.33
N ALA A 223 5.11 -7.53 -10.48
CA ALA A 223 4.63 -8.21 -11.67
C ALA A 223 3.14 -7.91 -11.93
N LEU A 224 2.29 -8.08 -10.91
CA LEU A 224 0.85 -7.88 -11.02
C LEU A 224 0.49 -6.44 -11.39
N TYR A 225 1.12 -5.44 -10.78
CA TYR A 225 0.91 -4.04 -11.13
C TYR A 225 1.34 -3.73 -12.56
N ARG A 226 2.55 -4.16 -12.96
CA ARG A 226 3.06 -3.89 -14.32
C ARG A 226 2.21 -4.56 -15.40
N GLN A 227 1.72 -5.78 -15.17
CA GLN A 227 0.78 -6.42 -16.09
C GLN A 227 -0.57 -5.72 -16.14
N SER A 228 -1.03 -5.16 -15.02
CA SER A 228 -2.32 -4.48 -14.88
C SER A 228 -2.33 -3.06 -15.46
N ALA A 229 -1.20 -2.36 -15.41
CA ALA A 229 -1.08 -0.97 -15.84
C ALA A 229 -0.74 -0.82 -17.34
N ARG A 230 -0.28 -1.90 -18.00
CA ARG A 230 -0.03 -1.90 -19.45
C ARG A 230 -1.34 -2.07 -20.21
N LYS A 231 -1.50 -1.29 -21.28
CA LYS A 231 -2.60 -1.42 -22.26
C LYS A 231 -2.09 -2.10 -23.52
#